data_AF-A0A522DU45-F1
#
_entry.id   AF-A0A522DU45-F1
#
_cell.length_a   1.000
_cell.length_b   1.000
_cell.length_c   1.000
_cell.angle_alpha   90.00
_cell.angle_beta   90.00
_cell.angle_gamma   90.00
#
_symmetry.space_group_name_H-M   'P 1'
#
loop_
_entity.id
_entity.type
_entity.pdbx_description
1 polymer ?
#
loop_
_entity_poly.entity_id
_entity_poly.type
_entity_poly.pdbx_seq_one_letter_code
_entity_poly.pdbx_strand_id
1 'polypeptide(L)'
;WSDLGTWNSAWDNMDKDYLGNAAAGKNVMIMDATRCMVHVPDNKLVVLQGLDDFIIVDTKDALLICRKEKEQEIKEFVAEVKRNKGDKYL
;
A
#
# COMPACT_ATOMS: atom_id res chain seq x y z
N TRP A 1 -1.56 5.87 11.98
CA TRP A 1 -1.25 6.37 10.64
C TRP A 1 -0.89 7.87 10.67
N SER A 2 0.10 8.33 11.47
CA SER A 2 0.32 9.78 11.63
C SER A 2 1.75 10.32 11.67
N ASP A 3 2.82 9.54 11.78
CA ASP A 3 4.12 10.15 12.11
C ASP A 3 5.21 9.99 11.01
N LEU A 4 4.83 9.52 9.81
CA LEU A 4 5.75 9.27 8.69
C LEU A 4 5.29 9.93 7.38
N GLY A 5 5.00 11.24 7.39
CA GLY A 5 4.72 11.98 6.15
C GLY A 5 3.59 11.37 5.29
N THR A 6 3.54 11.71 4.01
CA THR A 6 2.61 11.11 3.05
C THR A 6 3.09 9.72 2.61
N TRP A 7 2.22 8.89 2.03
CA TRP A 7 2.63 7.59 1.46
C TRP A 7 3.66 7.79 0.34
N ASN A 8 3.53 8.89 -0.41
CA ASN A 8 4.55 9.35 -1.35
C ASN A 8 5.91 9.57 -0.69
N SER A 9 5.96 10.22 0.48
CA SER A 9 7.23 10.41 1.20
C SER A 9 7.83 9.07 1.64
N ALA A 10 7.02 8.13 2.12
CA ALA A 10 7.49 6.79 2.46
C ALA A 10 8.03 6.06 1.21
N TRP A 11 7.31 6.10 0.09
CA TRP A 11 7.74 5.53 -1.19
C TRP A 11 9.05 6.16 -1.70
N ASP A 12 9.21 7.49 -1.60
CA ASP A 12 10.42 8.20 -2.03
C ASP A 12 11.68 7.71 -1.31
N ASN A 13 11.55 7.37 -0.01
CA ASN A 13 12.64 6.91 0.84
C ASN A 13 12.91 5.39 0.78
N MET A 14 12.10 4.63 0.05
CA MET A 14 12.32 3.20 -0.14
C MET A 14 13.23 2.94 -1.35
N ASP A 15 14.02 1.87 -1.25
CA ASP A 15 14.70 1.29 -2.41
C ASP A 15 13.66 0.82 -3.44
N LYS A 16 13.96 1.10 -4.71
CA LYS A 16 13.08 0.80 -5.84
C LYS A 16 13.76 -0.15 -6.80
N ASP A 17 12.97 -1.02 -7.42
CA ASP A 17 13.42 -1.74 -8.61
C ASP A 17 13.54 -0.80 -9.82
N TYR A 18 13.96 -1.36 -10.97
CA TYR A 18 14.13 -0.61 -12.22
C TYR A 18 12.81 -0.10 -12.83
N LEU A 19 11.66 -0.57 -12.34
CA LEU A 19 10.31 -0.15 -12.75
C LEU A 19 9.70 0.86 -11.75
N GLY A 20 10.46 1.25 -10.73
CA GLY A 20 10.01 2.18 -9.69
C GLY A 20 9.13 1.54 -8.62
N ASN A 21 9.04 0.21 -8.56
CA ASN A 21 8.31 -0.45 -7.48
C ASN A 21 9.15 -0.47 -6.21
N ALA A 22 8.53 -0.13 -5.09
CA ALA A 22 9.11 -0.22 -3.76
C ALA A 22 8.35 -1.28 -2.95
N ALA A 23 9.06 -2.29 -2.44
CA ALA A 23 8.43 -3.38 -1.69
C ALA A 23 9.09 -3.57 -0.32
N ALA A 24 8.27 -3.56 0.72
CA ALA A 24 8.60 -3.96 2.08
C ALA A 24 7.87 -5.26 2.42
N GLY A 25 8.61 -6.37 2.40
CA GLY A 25 8.11 -7.71 2.68
C GLY A 25 9.00 -8.75 1.98
N LYS A 26 9.27 -9.88 2.63
CA LYS A 26 10.19 -10.89 2.09
C LYS A 26 9.66 -11.67 0.89
N ASN A 27 8.35 -11.80 0.77
CA ASN A 27 7.69 -12.69 -0.19
C ASN A 27 6.79 -11.91 -1.14
N VAL A 28 7.36 -10.98 -1.91
CA VAL A 28 6.65 -10.18 -2.91
C VAL A 28 7.16 -10.50 -4.31
N MET A 29 6.25 -10.89 -5.21
CA MET A 29 6.52 -11.08 -6.63
C MET A 29 5.77 -10.02 -7.42
N ILE A 30 6.48 -9.30 -8.29
CA ILE A 30 5.93 -8.24 -9.12
C ILE A 30 6.19 -8.59 -10.59
N MET A 31 5.13 -8.65 -11.39
CA MET A 31 5.19 -9.02 -12.80
C MET A 31 4.41 -7.96 -13.58
N ASP A 32 5.00 -7.31 -14.59
CA ASP A 32 4.24 -6.34 -15.42
C ASP A 32 3.51 -5.27 -14.58
N ALA A 33 4.22 -4.64 -13.65
CA ALA A 33 3.69 -3.59 -12.78
C ALA A 33 4.76 -2.53 -12.51
N THR A 34 4.33 -1.28 -12.35
CA THR A 34 5.21 -0.11 -12.30
C THR A 34 4.82 0.84 -11.18
N ARG A 35 5.82 1.51 -10.59
CA ARG A 35 5.63 2.63 -9.63
C ARG A 35 4.78 2.28 -8.40
N CYS A 36 4.63 1.00 -8.07
CA CYS A 36 3.83 0.55 -6.94
C CYS A 36 4.59 0.67 -5.61
N MET A 37 3.87 0.91 -4.52
CA MET A 37 4.36 0.79 -3.16
C MET A 37 3.68 -0.41 -2.50
N VAL A 38 4.46 -1.37 -2.02
CA VAL A 38 3.96 -2.60 -1.40
C VAL A 38 4.50 -2.70 0.02
N HIS A 39 3.63 -2.86 1.02
CA HIS A 39 4.00 -3.12 2.41
C HIS A 39 3.16 -4.26 2.95
N VAL A 40 3.77 -5.42 3.17
CA VAL A 40 3.05 -6.67 3.49
C VAL A 40 3.82 -7.50 4.52
N PRO A 41 3.13 -8.32 5.33
CA PRO A 41 3.82 -9.14 6.33
C PRO A 41 4.62 -10.28 5.69
N ASP A 42 5.76 -10.63 6.29
CA ASP A 42 6.69 -11.65 5.76
C ASP A 42 6.09 -13.06 5.62
N ASN A 43 5.03 -13.36 6.38
CA ASN A 43 4.41 -14.69 6.42
C ASN A 43 3.40 -14.94 5.29
N LYS A 44 3.32 -14.04 4.30
CA LYS A 44 2.37 -14.13 3.18
C LYS A 44 3.09 -13.90 1.85
N LEU A 45 2.80 -14.76 0.87
CA LEU A 45 3.19 -14.52 -0.51
C LEU A 45 2.22 -13.52 -1.14
N VAL A 46 2.74 -12.48 -1.76
CA VAL A 46 1.97 -11.47 -2.49
C VAL A 46 2.47 -11.41 -3.92
N VAL A 47 1.54 -11.53 -4.87
CA VAL A 47 1.83 -11.48 -6.31
C VAL A 47 1.05 -10.31 -6.92
N LEU A 48 1.77 -9.38 -7.54
CA LEU A 48 1.21 -8.20 -8.21
C LEU A 48 1.41 -8.36 -9.71
N GLN A 49 0.34 -8.13 -10.48
CA GLN A 49 0.43 -8.03 -11.94
C GLN A 49 -0.51 -6.96 -12.50
N GLY A 50 -0.03 -6.23 -13.50
CA GLY A 50 -0.83 -5.26 -14.26
C GLY A 50 -1.15 -3.97 -13.51
N LEU A 51 -0.51 -3.72 -12.37
CA LEU A 51 -0.74 -2.53 -11.56
C LEU A 51 0.26 -1.43 -11.93
N ASP A 52 -0.25 -0.22 -12.12
CA ASP A 52 0.56 0.97 -12.34
C ASP A 52 0.16 2.04 -11.32
N ASP A 53 1.13 2.48 -10.54
CA ASP A 53 1.00 3.56 -9.57
C ASP A 53 -0.01 3.27 -8.45
N PHE A 54 0.11 2.10 -7.81
CA PHE A 54 -0.73 1.68 -6.68
C PHE A 54 0.02 1.65 -5.34
N ILE A 55 -0.71 1.90 -4.25
CA ILE A 55 -0.33 1.60 -2.87
C ILE A 55 -1.04 0.30 -2.46
N ILE A 56 -0.27 -0.67 -1.98
CA ILE A 56 -0.72 -1.96 -1.48
C ILE A 56 -0.18 -2.10 -0.05
N VAL A 57 -1.05 -2.04 0.95
CA VAL A 57 -0.67 -2.14 2.36
C VAL A 57 -1.52 -3.22 3.03
N ASP A 58 -0.86 -4.27 3.51
CA ASP A 58 -1.48 -5.38 4.25
C ASP A 58 -1.09 -5.28 5.72
N THR A 59 -2.08 -5.01 6.58
CA THR A 59 -1.93 -5.04 8.03
C THR A 59 -2.49 -6.36 8.57
N LYS A 60 -2.51 -6.51 9.90
CA LYS A 60 -3.06 -7.72 10.55
C LYS A 60 -4.55 -7.92 10.24
N ASP A 61 -5.28 -6.84 10.03
CA ASP A 61 -6.74 -6.76 10.07
C ASP A 61 -7.36 -6.16 8.81
N ALA A 62 -6.58 -5.48 7.96
CA ALA A 62 -7.05 -4.85 6.75
C ALA A 62 -6.02 -4.92 5.61
N LEU A 63 -6.53 -4.90 4.37
CA LEU A 63 -5.74 -4.75 3.15
C LEU A 63 -6.24 -3.50 2.42
N LEU A 64 -5.35 -2.54 2.23
CA LEU A 64 -5.60 -1.36 1.40
C LEU A 64 -4.95 -1.56 0.04
N ILE A 65 -5.73 -1.36 -1.02
CA ILE A 65 -5.25 -1.26 -2.40
C ILE A 65 -5.89 -0.02 -3.02
N CYS A 66 -5.08 0.98 -3.33
CA CYS A 66 -5.57 2.21 -3.94
C CYS A 66 -4.53 2.83 -4.89
N ARG A 67 -4.97 3.73 -5.77
CA ARG A 67 -4.05 4.50 -6.60
C ARG A 67 -3.21 5.43 -5.73
N LYS A 68 -1.91 5.52 -6.01
CA LYS A 68 -0.97 6.37 -5.26
C LYS A 68 -1.30 7.85 -5.43
N GLU A 69 -1.72 8.27 -6.62
CA GLU A 69 -2.19 9.64 -6.89
C GLU A 69 -3.36 10.08 -5.98
N LYS A 70 -4.14 9.13 -5.45
CA LYS A 70 -5.30 9.35 -4.58
C LYS A 70 -4.97 9.20 -3.09
N GLU A 71 -3.69 9.21 -2.70
CA GLU A 71 -3.31 9.01 -1.29
C GLU A 71 -3.98 9.98 -0.30
N GLN A 72 -4.33 11.19 -0.75
CA GLN A 72 -4.99 12.19 0.07
C GLN A 72 -6.44 11.78 0.44
N GLU A 73 -7.09 10.97 -0.40
CA GLU A 73 -8.43 10.41 -0.19
C GLU A 73 -8.43 9.29 0.87
N ILE A 74 -7.27 8.78 1.32
CA ILE A 74 -7.19 7.69 2.31
C ILE A 74 -7.93 8.05 3.61
N LYS A 75 -7.90 9.33 4.02
CA LYS A 75 -8.66 9.80 5.20
C LYS A 75 -10.17 9.60 5.02
N GLU A 76 -10.67 9.79 3.81
CA GLU A 76 -12.08 9.57 3.47
C GLU A 76 -12.40 8.07 3.48
N PHE A 77 -11.51 7.23 2.97
CA PHE A 77 -11.68 5.77 3.02
C PHE A 77 -11.76 5.27 4.47
N VAL A 78 -10.90 5.77 5.36
CA VAL A 78 -10.94 5.45 6.79
C VAL A 78 -12.28 5.87 7.41
N ALA A 79 -12.80 7.05 7.07
CA ALA A 79 -14.10 7.50 7.55
C ALA A 79 -15.25 6.62 7.04
N GLU A 80 -15.21 6.18 5.78
CA GLU A 80 -16.19 5.25 5.22
C GLU A 80 -16.09 3.85 5.87
N VAL A 81 -14.89 3.34 6.12
CA VAL A 81 -14.69 2.09 6.85
C VAL A 81 -15.29 2.18 8.25
N LYS A 82 -15.03 3.26 8.99
CA LYS A 82 -15.63 3.50 10.31
C LYS A 82 -17.16 3.47 10.25
N ARG A 83 -17.75 4.16 9.27
CA ARG A 83 -19.21 4.25 9.11
C ARG A 83 -19.85 2.89 8.81
N ASN A 84 -19.21 2.10 7.94
CA ASN A 84 -19.80 0.86 7.42
C ASN A 84 -19.41 -0.38 8.23
N LYS A 85 -18.28 -0.35 8.95
CA LYS A 85 -17.68 -1.52 9.62
C LYS A 85 -17.37 -1.27 11.10
N GLY A 86 -17.62 -0.07 11.61
CA GLY A 86 -17.31 0.32 12.99
C GLY A 86 -15.81 0.49 13.22
N ASP A 87 -15.41 0.49 14.49
CA ASP A 87 -14.03 0.81 14.89
C ASP A 87 -13.04 -0.36 14.78
N LYS A 88 -13.48 -1.53 14.29
CA LYS A 88 -12.64 -2.74 14.28
C LYS A 88 -11.40 -2.63 13.37
N TYR A 89 -11.44 -1.80 12.33
CA TYR A 89 -10.44 -1.74 11.25
C TYR A 89 -9.78 -0.35 11.10
N LEU A 90 -9.72 0.44 12.18
CA LEU A 90 -9.21 1.81 12.19
C LEU A 90 -7.86 1.94 12.90
#